data_AF-A0A3C2D0W1-F1
#
_entry.id   AF-A0A3C2D0W1-F1
#
_cell.length_a   1.000
_cell.length_b   1.000
_cell.length_c   1.000
_cell.angle_alpha   90.00
_cell.angle_beta   90.00
_cell.angle_gamma   90.00
#
_symmetry.space_group_name_H-M   'P 1'
#
loop_
_entity.id
_entity.type
_entity.pdbx_description
1 polymer ?
#
loop_
_entity_poly.entity_id
_entity_poly.type
_entity_poly.pdbx_seq_one_letter_code
_entity_poly.pdbx_strand_id
1 'polypeptide(L)'
;MKRIFFLMGLVCITLSVSFAQNKKAEKEAAAKAQFEKAVAAVEAKDFVIIVDSYEAGNGIIETNTDVTNFISYEKDFVILQGFPAGNGHTNKVTVSDYKQVADKKGNIKIEMQCKGSFVTAKVEISLKNGGNYADIIVSPTKGDAKRFSGEVIPRAESKYFKRPGEV
;
A
#
# COMPACT_ATOMS: atom_id res chain seq x y z
N MET A 1 -12.64 37.81 41.76
CA MET A 1 -12.12 36.44 41.55
C MET A 1 -12.83 35.64 40.45
N LYS A 2 -14.13 35.85 40.15
CA LYS A 2 -14.85 35.10 39.07
C LYS A 2 -14.43 35.43 37.61
N ARG A 3 -13.89 36.63 37.34
CA ARG A 3 -13.50 37.06 35.98
C ARG A 3 -12.15 36.50 35.50
N ILE A 4 -11.25 36.15 36.43
CA ILE A 4 -9.92 35.60 36.11
C ILE A 4 -10.00 34.13 35.70
N PHE A 5 -10.91 33.36 36.31
CA PHE A 5 -11.16 31.96 35.92
C PHE A 5 -11.74 31.81 34.51
N PHE A 6 -12.51 32.79 34.02
CA PHE A 6 -13.09 32.75 32.68
C PHE A 6 -12.07 33.03 31.56
N LEU A 7 -11.08 33.88 31.82
CA LEU A 7 -10.02 34.22 30.86
C LEU A 7 -8.99 33.10 30.69
N MET A 8 -8.67 32.36 31.75
CA MET A 8 -7.73 31.23 31.69
C MET A 8 -8.31 30.02 30.92
N GLY A 9 -9.63 29.80 31.01
CA GLY A 9 -10.31 28.77 30.22
C GLY A 9 -10.28 29.04 28.70
N LEU A 10 -10.42 30.29 28.28
CA LEU A 10 -10.42 30.67 26.86
C LEU A 10 -9.04 30.52 26.19
N VAL A 11 -7.96 30.78 26.94
CA VAL A 11 -6.58 30.60 26.45
C VAL A 11 -6.22 29.12 26.32
N CYS A 12 -6.68 28.26 27.23
CA CYS A 12 -6.45 26.81 27.13
C CYS A 12 -7.21 26.17 25.95
N ILE A 13 -8.42 26.66 25.63
CA ILE A 13 -9.20 26.16 24.49
C ILE A 13 -8.58 26.59 23.17
N THR A 14 -8.12 27.83 23.05
CA THR A 14 -7.48 28.32 21.81
C THR A 14 -6.13 27.66 21.53
N LEU A 15 -5.32 27.39 22.56
CA LEU A 15 -4.07 26.64 22.41
C LEU A 15 -4.32 25.20 21.96
N SER A 16 -5.21 24.47 22.63
CA SER A 16 -5.49 23.06 22.30
C SER A 16 -6.06 22.87 20.88
N VAL A 17 -6.93 23.78 20.43
CA VAL A 17 -7.44 23.78 19.04
C VAL A 17 -6.31 24.04 18.03
N SER A 18 -5.42 24.98 18.32
CA SER A 18 -4.28 25.31 17.44
C SER A 18 -3.29 24.15 17.31
N PHE A 19 -2.95 23.47 18.43
CA PHE A 19 -2.09 22.29 18.41
C PHE A 19 -2.71 21.10 17.65
N ALA A 20 -4.02 20.88 17.78
CA ALA A 20 -4.73 19.84 17.04
C ALA A 20 -4.79 20.12 15.53
N GLN A 21 -5.00 21.38 15.14
CA GLN A 21 -5.02 21.81 13.74
C GLN A 21 -3.63 21.67 13.09
N ASN A 22 -2.56 22.08 13.78
CA ASN A 22 -1.19 21.93 13.27
C ASN A 22 -0.83 20.46 13.05
N LYS A 23 -1.14 19.56 14.00
CA LYS A 23 -0.91 18.11 13.82
C LYS A 23 -1.70 17.50 12.67
N LYS A 24 -2.92 18.00 12.41
CA LYS A 24 -3.73 17.52 11.28
C LYS A 24 -3.12 17.96 9.96
N ALA A 25 -2.75 19.24 9.83
CA ALA A 25 -2.12 19.78 8.64
C ALA A 25 -0.79 19.09 8.32
N GLU A 26 0.04 18.82 9.33
CA GLU A 26 1.29 18.06 9.17
C GLU A 26 1.06 16.63 8.66
N LYS A 27 0.07 15.92 9.22
CA LYS A 27 -0.31 14.58 8.77
C LYS A 27 -0.82 14.58 7.33
N GLU A 28 -1.64 15.57 6.97
CA GLU A 28 -2.16 15.72 5.60
C GLU A 28 -1.04 16.02 4.61
N ALA A 29 -0.08 16.87 4.97
CA ALA A 29 1.09 17.15 4.15
C ALA A 29 1.98 15.91 3.97
N ALA A 30 2.23 15.17 5.05
CA ALA A 30 2.99 13.92 5.00
C ALA A 30 2.28 12.86 4.14
N ALA A 31 0.97 12.69 4.32
CA ALA A 31 0.17 11.75 3.56
C ALA A 31 0.13 12.09 2.07
N LYS A 32 0.07 13.39 1.73
CA LYS A 32 0.18 13.86 0.34
C LYS A 32 1.55 13.54 -0.25
N ALA A 33 2.64 13.79 0.47
CA ALA A 33 3.99 13.46 0.00
C ALA A 33 4.18 11.94 -0.19
N GLN A 34 3.64 11.12 0.72
CA GLN A 34 3.62 9.66 0.58
C GLN A 34 2.82 9.22 -0.65
N PHE A 35 1.66 9.83 -0.89
CA PHE A 35 0.84 9.54 -2.06
C PHE A 35 1.55 9.90 -3.37
N GLU A 36 2.12 11.11 -3.48
CA GLU A 36 2.89 11.53 -4.66
C GLU A 36 4.05 10.58 -4.96
N LYS A 37 4.74 10.12 -3.91
CA LYS A 37 5.81 9.14 -4.01
C LYS A 37 5.33 7.77 -4.48
N ALA A 38 4.21 7.30 -3.94
CA ALA A 38 3.58 6.05 -4.36
C ALA A 38 3.14 6.12 -5.83
N VAL A 39 2.56 7.25 -6.26
CA VAL A 39 2.18 7.51 -7.65
C VAL A 39 3.40 7.43 -8.56
N ALA A 40 4.49 8.11 -8.21
CA ALA A 40 5.73 8.07 -8.99
C ALA A 40 6.31 6.65 -9.09
N ALA A 41 6.25 5.87 -8.01
CA ALA A 41 6.72 4.48 -8.00
C ALA A 41 5.85 3.57 -8.88
N VAL A 42 4.52 3.77 -8.87
CA VAL A 42 3.56 3.09 -9.75
C VAL A 42 3.81 3.44 -11.21
N GLU A 43 3.99 4.73 -11.53
CA GLU A 43 4.27 5.19 -12.89
C GLU A 43 5.59 4.64 -13.42
N ALA A 44 6.62 4.58 -12.57
CA ALA A 44 7.90 3.95 -12.88
C ALA A 44 7.83 2.43 -12.97
N LYS A 45 6.70 1.81 -12.54
CA LYS A 45 6.55 0.36 -12.38
C LYS A 45 7.68 -0.25 -11.57
N ASP A 46 8.10 0.46 -10.51
CA ASP A 46 9.25 0.12 -9.67
C ASP A 46 8.89 0.29 -8.19
N PHE A 47 8.04 -0.61 -7.69
CA PHE A 47 7.45 -0.50 -6.36
C PHE A 47 7.30 -1.86 -5.68
N VAL A 48 7.22 -1.84 -4.35
CA VAL A 48 6.94 -3.01 -3.52
C VAL A 48 5.74 -2.69 -2.64
N ILE A 49 4.90 -3.69 -2.41
CA ILE A 49 3.88 -3.68 -1.35
C ILE A 49 4.11 -4.92 -0.49
N ILE A 50 4.55 -4.69 0.74
CA ILE A 50 4.63 -5.73 1.76
C ILE A 50 3.23 -5.86 2.37
N VAL A 51 2.77 -7.10 2.52
CA VAL A 51 1.48 -7.37 3.14
C VAL A 51 1.50 -6.86 4.58
N ASP A 52 0.56 -6.00 4.92
CA ASP A 52 0.34 -5.47 6.26
C ASP A 52 -0.84 -6.20 6.92
N SER A 53 -1.95 -6.34 6.19
CA SER A 53 -3.08 -7.17 6.60
C SER A 53 -3.66 -7.97 5.44
N TYR A 54 -4.29 -9.10 5.74
CA TYR A 54 -4.92 -9.94 4.73
C TYR A 54 -6.22 -10.58 5.23
N GLU A 55 -7.10 -10.91 4.30
CA GLU A 55 -8.31 -11.68 4.57
C GLU A 55 -7.98 -13.17 4.60
N ALA A 56 -8.12 -13.78 5.77
CA ALA A 56 -7.99 -15.22 5.96
C ALA A 56 -9.19 -15.95 5.33
N GLY A 57 -9.08 -17.26 5.12
CA GLY A 57 -10.11 -18.06 4.42
C GLY A 57 -11.50 -18.10 5.10
N ASN A 58 -11.62 -17.58 6.32
CA ASN A 58 -12.87 -17.43 7.08
C ASN A 58 -13.46 -16.01 6.99
N GLY A 59 -12.87 -15.10 6.20
CA GLY A 59 -13.29 -13.70 6.07
C GLY A 59 -12.79 -12.78 7.18
N ILE A 60 -11.97 -13.27 8.12
CA ILE A 60 -11.35 -12.47 9.17
C ILE A 60 -10.12 -11.75 8.61
N ILE A 61 -9.97 -10.47 8.96
CA ILE A 61 -8.74 -9.72 8.65
C ILE A 61 -7.69 -10.02 9.72
N GLU A 62 -6.55 -10.53 9.28
CA GLU A 62 -5.39 -10.82 10.12
C GLU A 62 -4.24 -9.86 9.80
N THR A 63 -3.45 -9.53 10.81
CA THR A 63 -2.21 -8.76 10.63
C THR A 63 -1.09 -9.69 10.21
N ASN A 64 -0.39 -9.32 9.14
CA ASN A 64 0.79 -10.04 8.70
C ASN A 64 2.01 -9.63 9.53
N THR A 65 2.78 -10.62 9.96
CA THR A 65 4.04 -10.41 10.70
C THR A 65 5.27 -10.83 9.88
N ASP A 66 5.06 -11.42 8.70
CA ASP A 66 6.11 -11.93 7.84
C ASP A 66 6.36 -11.02 6.64
N VAL A 67 7.49 -10.33 6.65
CA VAL A 67 7.90 -9.40 5.58
C VAL A 67 8.20 -10.10 4.24
N THR A 68 8.20 -11.43 4.20
CA THR A 68 8.38 -12.21 2.96
C THR A 68 7.09 -12.34 2.14
N ASN A 69 5.94 -11.89 2.67
CA ASN A 69 4.70 -11.75 1.92
C ASN A 69 4.66 -10.39 1.22
N PHE A 70 4.87 -10.36 -0.10
CA PHE A 70 4.88 -9.10 -0.84
C PHE A 70 4.55 -9.28 -2.33
N ILE A 71 4.21 -8.16 -2.96
CA ILE A 71 4.21 -7.96 -4.41
C ILE A 71 5.28 -6.93 -4.77
N SER A 72 6.14 -7.23 -5.73
CA SER A 72 7.15 -6.30 -6.27
C SER A 72 6.92 -6.13 -7.77
N TYR A 73 6.77 -4.90 -8.25
CA TYR A 73 6.78 -4.60 -9.68
C TYR A 73 8.17 -4.12 -10.05
N GLU A 74 8.81 -4.81 -10.99
CA GLU A 74 10.19 -4.56 -11.42
C GLU A 74 10.24 -4.35 -12.94
N LYS A 75 9.67 -3.23 -13.39
CA LYS A 75 9.57 -2.76 -14.79
C LYS A 75 8.79 -3.68 -15.72
N ASP A 76 9.34 -4.85 -16.02
CA ASP A 76 8.82 -5.79 -17.02
C ASP A 76 8.14 -7.01 -16.40
N PHE A 77 8.41 -7.27 -15.11
CA PHE A 77 7.85 -8.40 -14.39
C PHE A 77 7.34 -8.00 -13.02
N VAL A 78 6.49 -8.84 -12.47
CA VAL A 78 6.04 -8.77 -11.09
C VAL A 78 6.59 -9.99 -10.34
N ILE A 79 6.92 -9.82 -9.06
CA ILE A 79 7.16 -10.90 -8.12
C ILE A 79 5.95 -11.01 -7.21
N LEU A 80 5.35 -12.20 -7.14
CA LEU A 80 4.36 -12.56 -6.14
C LEU A 80 5.00 -13.59 -5.19
N GLN A 81 5.11 -13.27 -3.91
CA GLN A 81 5.72 -14.18 -2.95
C GLN A 81 4.86 -14.38 -1.72
N GLY A 82 4.71 -15.64 -1.30
CA GLY A 82 3.98 -16.01 -0.10
C GLY A 82 2.47 -15.86 -0.31
N PHE A 83 1.82 -15.18 0.62
CA PHE A 83 0.36 -15.00 0.62
C PHE A 83 -0.22 -14.48 -0.71
N PRO A 84 0.33 -13.42 -1.35
CA PRO A 84 -0.11 -12.96 -2.67
C PRO A 84 -0.12 -14.03 -3.77
N ALA A 85 0.80 -15.00 -3.74
CA ALA A 85 0.87 -16.09 -4.69
C ALA A 85 0.04 -17.31 -4.28
N GLY A 86 -0.37 -17.40 -3.01
CA GLY A 86 -1.02 -18.59 -2.43
C GLY A 86 -0.09 -19.80 -2.30
N ASN A 87 1.23 -19.61 -2.34
CA ASN A 87 2.24 -20.66 -2.18
C ASN A 87 3.53 -20.09 -1.55
N GLY A 88 4.44 -20.96 -1.10
CA GLY A 88 5.70 -20.57 -0.46
C GLY A 88 6.83 -20.17 -1.41
N HIS A 89 6.58 -20.06 -2.72
CA HIS A 89 7.62 -19.76 -3.71
C HIS A 89 7.66 -18.29 -4.10
N THR A 90 8.82 -17.85 -4.60
CA THR A 90 8.98 -16.58 -5.30
C THR A 90 8.51 -16.75 -6.74
N ASN A 91 7.38 -16.15 -7.10
CA ASN A 91 6.80 -16.29 -8.43
C ASN A 91 7.11 -15.05 -9.26
N LYS A 92 8.12 -15.16 -10.13
CA LYS A 92 8.35 -14.18 -11.19
C LYS A 92 7.32 -14.38 -12.30
N VAL A 93 6.52 -13.36 -12.57
CA VAL A 93 5.42 -13.38 -13.54
C VAL A 93 5.57 -12.24 -14.54
N THR A 94 5.26 -12.52 -15.81
CA THR A 94 5.17 -11.49 -16.86
C THR A 94 3.82 -10.79 -16.76
N VAL A 95 3.80 -9.50 -17.08
CA VAL A 95 2.58 -8.68 -17.04
C VAL A 95 2.03 -8.45 -18.45
N SER A 96 0.71 -8.63 -18.62
CA SER A 96 -0.04 -8.19 -19.80
C SER A 96 -1.27 -7.39 -19.39
N ASP A 97 -1.90 -6.72 -20.36
CA ASP A 97 -3.17 -6.01 -20.19
C ASP A 97 -3.16 -4.97 -19.05
N TYR A 98 -2.00 -4.35 -18.80
CA TYR A 98 -1.86 -3.34 -17.76
C TYR A 98 -2.74 -2.13 -18.07
N LYS A 99 -3.65 -1.82 -17.15
CA LYS A 99 -4.54 -0.67 -17.19
C LYS A 99 -4.40 0.09 -15.88
N GLN A 100 -4.18 1.40 -15.98
CA GLN A 100 -4.14 2.30 -14.85
C GLN A 100 -5.15 3.42 -15.08
N VAL A 101 -6.04 3.63 -14.11
CA VAL A 101 -7.09 4.65 -14.17
C VAL A 101 -7.05 5.47 -12.90
N ALA A 102 -7.01 6.79 -13.06
CA ALA A 102 -7.22 7.74 -11.97
C ALA A 102 -8.68 8.23 -11.97
N ASP A 103 -9.34 8.22 -10.82
CA ASP A 103 -10.67 8.81 -10.69
C ASP A 103 -10.62 10.33 -10.41
N LYS A 104 -11.77 10.99 -10.39
CA LYS A 104 -11.87 12.45 -10.14
C LYS A 104 -11.37 12.87 -8.75
N LYS A 105 -11.24 11.93 -7.81
CA LYS A 105 -10.74 12.15 -6.46
C LYS A 105 -9.23 11.87 -6.37
N GLY A 106 -8.60 11.45 -7.47
CA GLY A 106 -7.19 11.10 -7.54
C GLY A 106 -6.88 9.69 -7.07
N ASN A 107 -7.87 8.84 -6.79
CA ASN A 107 -7.57 7.45 -6.46
C ASN A 107 -7.07 6.72 -7.71
N ILE A 108 -6.05 5.88 -7.56
CA ILE A 108 -5.47 5.11 -8.66
C ILE A 108 -5.96 3.66 -8.56
N LYS A 109 -6.47 3.14 -9.67
CA LYS A 109 -6.78 1.73 -9.85
C LYS A 109 -5.90 1.15 -10.94
N ILE A 110 -5.24 0.05 -10.63
CA ILE A 110 -4.42 -0.72 -11.57
C ILE A 110 -5.08 -2.09 -11.73
N GLU A 111 -5.26 -2.52 -12.96
CA GLU A 111 -5.61 -3.90 -13.30
C GLU A 111 -4.54 -4.45 -14.24
N MET A 112 -4.10 -5.68 -14.01
CA MET A 112 -3.14 -6.34 -14.88
C MET A 112 -3.32 -7.86 -14.85
N GLN A 113 -2.90 -8.51 -15.94
CA GLN A 113 -2.79 -9.96 -16.00
C GLN A 113 -1.36 -10.38 -15.72
N CYS A 114 -1.19 -11.36 -14.85
CA CYS A 114 0.09 -11.88 -14.41
C CYS A 114 0.19 -13.36 -14.79
N LYS A 115 1.25 -13.74 -15.51
CA LYS A 115 1.48 -15.13 -15.93
C LYS A 115 2.91 -15.57 -15.60
N GLY A 116 3.02 -16.67 -14.87
CA GLY A 116 4.28 -17.38 -14.61
C GLY A 116 4.06 -18.89 -14.63
N SER A 117 5.08 -19.64 -14.20
CA SER A 117 5.05 -21.10 -14.25
C SER A 117 4.05 -21.72 -13.27
N PHE A 118 3.93 -21.15 -12.06
CA PHE A 118 3.05 -21.68 -11.01
C PHE A 118 1.80 -20.82 -10.74
N VAL A 119 1.79 -19.58 -11.22
CA VAL A 119 0.69 -18.63 -10.98
C VAL A 119 0.27 -18.00 -12.29
N THR A 120 -1.03 -18.06 -12.58
CA THR A 120 -1.70 -17.21 -13.58
C THR A 120 -2.84 -16.52 -12.86
N ALA A 121 -2.87 -15.20 -12.85
CA ALA A 121 -3.79 -14.43 -12.02
C ALA A 121 -4.08 -13.05 -12.62
N LYS A 122 -5.27 -12.54 -12.35
CA LYS A 122 -5.58 -11.11 -12.47
C LYS A 122 -5.18 -10.41 -11.17
N VAL A 123 -4.45 -9.31 -11.26
CA VAL A 123 -4.06 -8.50 -10.10
C VAL A 123 -4.71 -7.13 -10.20
N GLU A 124 -5.39 -6.74 -9.13
CA GLU A 124 -6.03 -5.44 -8.98
C GLU A 124 -5.41 -4.71 -7.78
N ILE A 125 -4.96 -3.47 -7.98
CA ILE A 125 -4.39 -2.61 -6.93
C ILE A 125 -5.20 -1.32 -6.88
N SER A 126 -5.72 -0.97 -5.72
CA SER A 126 -6.48 0.25 -5.46
C SER A 126 -5.74 1.13 -4.46
N LEU A 127 -5.06 2.15 -4.95
CA LEU A 127 -4.34 3.15 -4.15
C LEU A 127 -5.25 4.35 -3.91
N LYS A 128 -5.57 4.62 -2.64
CA LYS A 128 -6.42 5.74 -2.25
C LYS A 128 -5.61 7.03 -2.18
N ASN A 129 -6.19 8.13 -2.64
CA ASN A 129 -5.62 9.45 -2.41
C ASN A 129 -5.62 9.76 -0.91
N GLY A 130 -4.56 10.40 -0.42
CA GLY A 130 -4.37 10.71 0.99
C GLY A 130 -3.48 9.74 1.76
N GLY A 131 -2.58 9.03 1.07
CA GLY A 131 -1.53 8.19 1.66
C GLY A 131 -0.92 7.27 0.62
N ASN A 132 -0.02 6.38 1.03
CA ASN A 132 0.57 5.35 0.15
C ASN A 132 -0.08 3.97 0.33
N TYR A 133 -1.18 3.86 1.07
CA TYR A 133 -1.80 2.56 1.38
C TYR A 133 -2.72 2.09 0.24
N ALA A 134 -2.55 0.83 -0.17
CA ALA A 134 -3.32 0.21 -1.23
C ALA A 134 -4.04 -1.05 -0.76
N ASP A 135 -5.21 -1.29 -1.36
CA ASP A 135 -5.95 -2.55 -1.28
C ASP A 135 -5.64 -3.38 -2.54
N ILE A 136 -5.31 -4.66 -2.37
CA ILE A 136 -4.87 -5.54 -3.44
C ILE A 136 -5.74 -6.80 -3.47
N ILE A 137 -6.10 -7.20 -4.69
CA ILE A 137 -6.79 -8.47 -4.96
C ILE A 137 -5.99 -9.23 -6.01
N VAL A 138 -5.49 -10.41 -5.65
CA VAL A 138 -4.91 -11.36 -6.60
C VAL A 138 -5.94 -12.46 -6.83
N SER A 139 -6.47 -12.55 -8.05
CA SER A 139 -7.47 -13.54 -8.46
C SER A 139 -6.82 -14.58 -9.37
N PRO A 140 -6.30 -15.69 -8.82
CA PRO A 140 -5.69 -16.74 -9.62
C PRO A 140 -6.74 -17.46 -10.47
N THR A 141 -6.33 -18.02 -11.61
CA THR A 141 -7.20 -18.86 -12.45
C THR A 141 -7.64 -20.13 -11.74
N LYS A 142 -6.85 -20.60 -10.76
CA LYS A 142 -7.15 -21.76 -9.91
C LYS A 142 -6.93 -21.39 -8.44
N GLY A 143 -7.88 -21.74 -7.58
CA GLY A 143 -7.86 -21.43 -6.15
C GLY A 143 -8.55 -20.11 -5.80
N ASP A 144 -8.55 -19.78 -4.51
CA ASP A 144 -9.28 -18.61 -4.01
C ASP A 144 -8.53 -17.31 -4.20
N ALA A 145 -9.28 -16.21 -4.38
CA ALA A 145 -8.73 -14.87 -4.43
C ALA A 145 -8.00 -14.52 -3.12
N LYS A 146 -6.91 -13.79 -3.23
CA LYS A 146 -6.11 -13.28 -2.11
C LYS A 146 -6.35 -11.80 -1.98
N ARG A 147 -6.90 -11.38 -0.84
CA ARG A 147 -7.23 -9.98 -0.54
C ARG A 147 -6.33 -9.52 0.58
N PHE A 148 -5.59 -8.45 0.35
CA PHE A 148 -4.65 -7.92 1.31
C PHE A 148 -4.40 -6.44 1.08
N SER A 149 -3.73 -5.82 2.02
CA SER A 149 -3.40 -4.41 1.98
C SER A 149 -1.96 -4.16 2.41
N GLY A 150 -1.44 -3.00 2.04
CA GLY A 150 -0.10 -2.59 2.44
C GLY A 150 0.29 -1.24 1.83
N GLU A 151 1.46 -0.76 2.22
CA GLU A 151 2.03 0.47 1.69
C GLU A 151 2.72 0.24 0.35
N VAL A 152 2.41 1.10 -0.62
CA VAL A 152 3.14 1.23 -1.88
C VAL A 152 4.39 2.05 -1.62
N ILE A 153 5.56 1.40 -1.70
CA ILE A 153 6.85 2.05 -1.51
C ILE A 153 7.73 1.89 -2.74
N PRO A 154 8.56 2.88 -3.10
CA PRO A 154 9.57 2.69 -4.14
C PRO A 154 10.47 1.51 -3.77
N ARG A 155 10.80 0.65 -4.74
CA ARG A 155 11.60 -0.56 -4.45
C ARG A 155 12.95 -0.24 -3.83
N ALA A 156 13.57 0.88 -4.22
CA ALA A 156 14.85 1.35 -3.65
C ALA A 156 14.82 1.62 -2.14
N GLU A 157 13.63 1.82 -1.56
CA GLU A 157 13.45 2.07 -0.13
C GLU A 157 12.91 0.86 0.63
N SER A 158 12.58 -0.21 -0.08
CA SER A 158 12.09 -1.43 0.52
C SER A 158 13.21 -2.18 1.22
N LYS A 159 12.95 -2.63 2.46
CA LYS A 159 13.83 -3.54 3.21
C LYS A 159 14.02 -4.89 2.50
N TYR A 160 13.15 -5.25 1.56
CA TYR A 160 13.27 -6.47 0.74
C TYR A 160 14.41 -6.39 -0.30
N PHE A 161 14.93 -5.19 -0.61
CA PHE A 161 15.97 -5.03 -1.63
C PHE A 161 17.30 -5.75 -1.28
N LYS A 162 17.50 -6.23 -0.04
CA LYS A 162 18.66 -7.06 0.30
C LYS A 162 18.40 -8.52 -0.09
N ARG A 163 18.56 -8.83 -1.37
CA ARG A 163 18.86 -10.21 -1.79
C ARG A 163 20.14 -10.64 -1.06
N PRO A 164 20.20 -11.84 -0.44
CA PRO A 164 21.48 -12.40 -0.01
C PRO A 164 22.41 -12.51 -1.23
N GLY A 165 23.49 -11.72 -1.28
CA GLY A 165 24.56 -11.85 -2.28
C GLY A 165 24.66 -10.78 -3.37
N GLU A 166 23.92 -9.68 -3.31
CA GLU A 166 24.27 -8.48 -4.10
C GLU A 166 25.05 -7.48 -3.22
N VAL A 167 26.31 -7.25 -3.61
CA VAL A 167 27.16 -6.13 -3.16
C VAL A 167 26.87 -4.91 -4.00
#